data_AF-A0A970INN2-F1
#
_entry.id   AF-A0A970INN2-F1
#
_cell.length_a   1.000
_cell.length_b   1.000
_cell.length_c   1.000
_cell.angle_alpha   90.00
_cell.angle_beta   90.00
_cell.angle_gamma   90.00
#
_symmetry.space_group_name_H-M   'P 1'
#
loop_
_entity.id
_entity.type
_entity.pdbx_description
1 polymer ?
#
loop_
_entity_poly.entity_id
_entity_poly.type
_entity_poly.pdbx_seq_one_letter_code
_entity_poly.pdbx_strand_id
1 'polypeptide(L)'
;MKKISWTSIPDPNEDPIRKTRAYLDARATAIGFIGISKKASGRVRTRLEKDGVPDELIRRILSDLAEDGYLDDRAFGQAILDTRARKGVESLPALRVRLL
;
A
#
# COMPACT_ATOMS: atom_id res chain seq x y z
N MET A 1 -8.63 -19.80 -40.20
CA MET A 1 -7.71 -20.30 -39.14
C MET A 1 -7.38 -19.14 -38.21
N LYS A 2 -7.88 -19.15 -36.97
CA LYS A 2 -7.62 -18.07 -35.99
C LYS A 2 -6.21 -18.25 -35.43
N LYS A 3 -5.32 -17.29 -35.70
CA LYS A 3 -3.97 -17.24 -35.13
C LYS A 3 -4.11 -16.98 -33.63
N ILE A 4 -3.69 -17.94 -32.81
CA ILE A 4 -3.58 -17.78 -31.36
C ILE A 4 -2.38 -16.86 -31.15
N SER A 5 -2.64 -15.61 -30.80
CA SER A 5 -1.59 -14.61 -30.54
C SER A 5 -0.91 -14.93 -29.21
N TRP A 6 0.37 -15.32 -29.25
CA TRP A 6 1.24 -15.61 -28.10
C TRP A 6 1.71 -14.34 -27.33
N THR A 7 0.99 -13.22 -27.45
CA THR A 7 1.50 -11.87 -27.13
C THR A 7 1.27 -11.40 -25.68
N SER A 8 1.08 -12.29 -24.71
CA SER A 8 0.78 -11.87 -23.32
C SER A 8 1.59 -12.60 -22.26
N ILE A 9 2.80 -13.03 -22.59
CA ILE A 9 3.77 -13.39 -21.56
C ILE A 9 4.47 -12.06 -21.20
N PRO A 10 4.23 -11.50 -20.00
CA PRO A 10 4.95 -10.32 -19.53
C PRO A 10 6.44 -10.66 -19.56
N ASP A 11 7.26 -9.81 -20.17
CA ASP A 11 8.70 -10.04 -20.26
C ASP A 11 9.25 -10.15 -18.82
N PRO A 12 9.98 -11.22 -18.45
CA PRO A 12 10.62 -11.30 -17.14
C PRO A 12 11.61 -10.14 -16.86
N ASN A 13 11.95 -9.29 -17.85
CA ASN A 13 12.73 -8.06 -17.72
C ASN A 13 11.90 -6.76 -17.70
N GLU A 14 10.57 -6.84 -17.69
CA GLU A 14 9.68 -5.68 -17.89
C GLU A 14 9.77 -4.61 -16.79
N ASP A 15 10.28 -4.96 -15.60
CA ASP A 15 10.50 -3.98 -14.53
C ASP A 15 11.86 -4.13 -13.82
N PRO A 16 12.91 -3.43 -14.27
CA PRO A 16 14.23 -3.47 -13.62
C PRO A 16 14.19 -2.90 -12.19
N ILE A 17 13.23 -2.03 -11.86
CA ILE A 17 13.13 -1.39 -10.54
C ILE A 17 12.81 -2.43 -9.48
N ARG A 18 11.88 -3.35 -9.76
CA ARG A 18 11.48 -4.45 -8.84
C ARG A 18 12.63 -5.41 -8.50
N LYS A 19 13.66 -5.49 -9.35
CA LYS A 19 14.85 -6.33 -9.11
C LYS A 19 15.95 -5.60 -8.33
N THR A 20 15.85 -4.28 -8.16
CA THR A 20 16.88 -3.54 -7.44
C THR A 20 16.92 -3.94 -5.97
N ARG A 21 18.13 -3.99 -5.40
CA ARG A 21 18.30 -4.28 -3.98
C ARG A 21 17.56 -3.28 -3.11
N ALA A 22 17.58 -2.00 -3.50
CA ALA A 22 16.85 -0.92 -2.83
C ALA A 22 15.34 -1.18 -2.77
N TYR A 23 14.72 -1.62 -3.88
CA TYR A 23 13.31 -1.98 -3.90
C TYR A 23 13.01 -3.14 -2.93
N LEU A 24 13.80 -4.22 -3.01
CA LEU A 24 13.58 -5.42 -2.19
C LEU A 24 13.69 -5.11 -0.70
N ASP A 25 14.71 -4.35 -0.30
CA ASP A 25 14.94 -3.97 1.10
C ASP A 25 13.84 -3.01 1.61
N ALA A 26 13.42 -2.03 0.80
CA ALA A 26 12.34 -1.12 1.15
C ALA A 26 10.98 -1.84 1.23
N ARG A 27 10.69 -2.78 0.32
CA ARG A 27 9.46 -3.58 0.34
C ARG A 27 9.43 -4.52 1.56
N ALA A 28 10.54 -5.18 1.88
CA ALA A 28 10.66 -5.99 3.10
C ALA A 28 10.43 -5.15 4.36
N THR A 29 11.00 -3.94 4.41
CA THR A 29 10.79 -2.98 5.50
C THR A 29 9.32 -2.58 5.62
N ALA A 30 8.65 -2.29 4.50
CA ALA A 30 7.23 -1.94 4.47
C ALA A 30 6.36 -3.10 4.97
N ILE A 31 6.57 -4.32 4.47
CA ILE A 31 5.82 -5.51 4.92
C ILE A 31 6.05 -5.77 6.42
N GLY A 32 7.29 -5.67 6.88
CA GLY A 32 7.61 -5.82 8.31
C GLY A 32 6.93 -4.77 9.17
N PHE A 33 6.83 -3.52 8.69
CA PHE A 33 6.15 -2.44 9.40
C PHE A 33 4.62 -2.57 9.42
N ILE A 34 4.02 -3.11 8.36
CA ILE A 34 2.60 -3.47 8.33
C ILE A 34 2.38 -4.57 9.38
N GLY A 35 3.16 -5.65 9.31
CA GLY A 35 3.09 -6.77 10.24
C GLY A 35 1.66 -7.30 10.37
N ILE A 36 1.23 -7.57 11.61
CA ILE A 36 -0.11 -8.11 11.91
C ILE A 36 -1.18 -7.01 11.94
N SER A 37 -0.81 -5.76 12.21
CA SER A 37 -1.76 -4.67 12.34
C SER A 37 -1.95 -3.94 11.00
N LYS A 38 -3.17 -3.86 10.49
CA LYS A 38 -3.46 -3.05 9.29
C LYS A 38 -2.91 -1.62 9.48
N LYS A 39 -2.23 -1.09 8.45
CA LYS A 39 -1.74 0.29 8.38
C LYS A 39 -2.31 0.95 7.13
N ALA A 40 -2.59 2.25 7.21
CA ALA A 40 -2.84 3.06 6.02
C ALA A 40 -1.55 3.28 5.22
N SER A 41 -1.69 3.40 3.90
CA SER A 41 -0.61 3.67 2.95
C SER A 41 0.20 4.90 3.34
N GLY A 42 -0.44 5.97 3.82
CA GLY A 42 0.22 7.19 4.28
C GLY A 42 1.20 6.93 5.43
N ARG A 43 0.90 6.00 6.34
CA ARG A 43 1.84 5.65 7.43
C ARG A 43 3.03 4.85 6.91
N VAL A 44 2.80 3.99 5.92
CA VAL A 44 3.87 3.22 5.26
C VAL A 44 4.77 4.16 4.46
N ARG A 45 4.19 5.13 3.74
CA ARG A 45 4.91 6.21 3.07
C ARG A 45 5.85 6.93 4.04
N THR A 46 5.32 7.50 5.13
CA THR A 46 6.13 8.22 6.11
C THR A 46 7.25 7.36 6.71
N ARG A 47 7.01 6.04 6.88
CA ARG A 47 8.05 5.12 7.35
C ARG A 47 9.19 5.00 6.34
N LEU A 48 8.89 4.81 5.06
CA LEU A 48 9.87 4.69 3.99
C LEU A 48 10.60 6.01 3.70
N GLU A 49 9.90 7.14 3.77
CA GLU A 49 10.51 8.48 3.70
C GLU A 49 11.54 8.68 4.80
N LYS A 50 11.21 8.26 6.04
CA LYS A 50 12.14 8.32 7.18
C LYS A 50 13.38 7.44 6.99
N ASP A 51 13.25 6.35 6.24
CA ASP A 51 14.37 5.46 5.89
C ASP A 51 15.14 5.94 4.64
N GLY A 52 14.81 7.13 4.10
CA GLY A 52 15.53 7.77 2.99
C GLY A 52 15.21 7.20 1.61
N VAL A 53 14.10 6.46 1.48
CA VAL A 53 13.71 5.85 0.21
C VAL A 53 13.24 6.94 -0.77
N PRO A 54 13.71 6.95 -2.05
CA PRO A 54 13.26 7.91 -3.04
C PRO A 54 11.75 7.84 -3.31
N ASP A 55 11.11 8.99 -3.52
CA ASP A 55 9.65 9.09 -3.67
C ASP A 55 9.09 8.26 -4.83
N GLU A 56 9.82 8.17 -5.96
CA GLU A 56 9.45 7.32 -7.10
C GLU A 56 9.35 5.84 -6.70
N LEU A 57 10.33 5.38 -5.92
CA LEU A 57 10.39 4.01 -5.42
C LEU A 57 9.29 3.74 -4.39
N ILE A 58 9.00 4.72 -3.53
CA ILE A 58 7.89 4.65 -2.57
C ILE A 58 6.57 4.50 -3.31
N ARG A 59 6.29 5.32 -4.33
CA ARG A 59 5.05 5.22 -5.12
C ARG A 59 4.89 3.82 -5.74
N ARG A 60 5.96 3.27 -6.30
CA ARG A 60 5.95 1.91 -6.87
C ARG A 60 5.65 0.85 -5.81
N ILE A 61 6.34 0.91 -4.67
CA ILE A 61 6.13 -0.04 -3.56
C ILE A 61 4.70 0.04 -3.03
N LEU A 62 4.15 1.24 -2.83
CA LEU A 62 2.78 1.40 -2.34
C LEU A 62 1.74 0.85 -3.33
N SER A 63 1.95 1.05 -4.64
CA SER A 63 1.11 0.46 -5.69
C SER A 63 1.15 -1.06 -5.61
N ASP A 64 2.36 -1.64 -5.60
CA ASP A 64 2.55 -3.09 -5.58
C ASP A 64 1.95 -3.71 -4.30
N LEU A 65 2.13 -3.07 -3.14
CA LEU A 65 1.54 -3.53 -1.87
C LEU A 65 0.01 -3.43 -1.85
N ALA A 66 -0.58 -2.46 -2.56
CA ALA A 66 -2.03 -2.36 -2.70
C ALA A 66 -2.58 -3.42 -3.66
N GLU A 67 -1.89 -3.66 -4.79
CA GLU A 67 -2.20 -4.74 -5.74
C GLU A 67 -2.13 -6.12 -5.08
N ASP A 68 -1.10 -6.33 -4.25
CA ASP A 68 -0.90 -7.57 -3.48
C ASP A 68 -1.86 -7.70 -2.27
N GLY A 69 -2.69 -6.69 -2.00
CA GLY A 69 -3.67 -6.70 -0.90
C GLY A 69 -3.09 -6.48 0.50
N TYR A 70 -1.82 -6.08 0.63
CA TYR A 70 -1.23 -5.68 1.92
C TYR A 70 -1.76 -4.33 2.40
N LEU A 71 -2.15 -3.44 1.47
CA LEU A 71 -2.70 -2.12 1.75
C LEU A 71 -4.12 -1.98 1.21
N ASP A 72 -5.03 -1.55 2.09
CA ASP A 72 -6.39 -1.16 1.72
C ASP A 72 -6.83 -0.01 2.63
N ASP A 73 -6.61 1.22 2.16
CA ASP A 73 -6.95 2.43 2.91
C ASP A 73 -8.45 2.58 3.12
N ARG A 74 -9.26 2.09 2.19
CA ARG A 74 -10.71 2.15 2.30
C ARG A 74 -11.20 1.24 3.40
N ALA A 75 -10.77 -0.03 3.41
CA ALA A 75 -11.11 -0.96 4.48
C ALA A 75 -10.53 -0.52 5.82
N PHE A 76 -9.33 0.06 5.83
CA PHE A 76 -8.73 0.63 7.04
C PHE A 76 -9.55 1.79 7.59
N GLY A 77 -9.95 2.75 6.74
CA GLY A 77 -10.79 3.88 7.12
C GLY A 77 -12.16 3.43 7.63
N GLN A 78 -12.80 2.47 6.95
CA GLN A 78 -14.07 1.90 7.38
C GLN A 78 -13.96 1.23 8.75
N ALA A 79 -12.90 0.45 8.98
CA ALA A 79 -12.68 -0.21 10.27
C ALA A 79 -12.50 0.80 11.43
N ILE A 80 -11.85 1.94 11.17
CA ILE A 80 -11.75 3.03 12.15
C ILE A 80 -13.12 3.63 12.45
N LEU A 81 -13.92 3.92 11.41
CA LEU A 81 -15.27 4.46 11.56
C LEU A 81 -16.14 3.50 12.38
N ASP A 82 -16.16 2.22 12.02
CA ASP A 82 -16.96 1.19 12.69
C ASP A 82 -16.57 1.04 14.15
N THR A 83 -15.26 1.01 14.45
CA THR A 83 -14.76 0.89 15.82
C THR A 83 -15.21 2.08 16.67
N ARG A 84 -15.23 3.29 16.11
CA ARG A 84 -15.57 4.52 16.83
C ARG A 84 -17.07 4.73 16.97
N ALA A 85 -17.83 4.41 15.92
CA ALA A 85 -19.29 4.42 15.96
C ALA A 85 -19.81 3.44 17.02
N ARG A 86 -19.27 2.21 17.07
CA ARG A 86 -19.67 1.21 18.08
C ARG A 86 -19.30 1.60 19.51
N LYS A 87 -18.21 2.34 19.71
CA LYS A 87 -17.79 2.79 21.05
C LYS A 87 -18.51 4.06 21.53
N GLY A 88 -19.37 4.68 20.71
CA GLY A 88 -20.13 5.88 21.09
C GLY A 88 -19.26 7.11 21.40
N VAL A 89 -18.01 7.15 20.91
CA VAL A 89 -17.00 8.14 21.36
C VAL A 89 -17.07 9.44 20.58
N GLU A 90 -17.58 9.44 19.33
CA GLU A 90 -17.58 10.63 18.47
C GLU A 90 -18.83 10.71 17.58
N SER A 91 -19.31 11.94 17.35
CA SER A 91 -20.39 12.24 16.41
C SER A 91 -19.89 12.22 14.96
N LEU A 92 -20.81 11.99 14.00
CA LEU A 92 -20.51 11.95 12.55
C LEU A 92 -19.70 13.14 12.02
N PRO A 93 -19.97 14.41 12.42
CA PRO A 93 -19.17 15.55 11.97
C PRO A 93 -17.70 15.48 12.42
N ALA A 94 -17.43 15.03 13.65
CA ALA A 94 -16.07 14.91 14.18
C ALA A 94 -15.24 13.84 13.45
N LEU A 95 -15.88 12.74 13.02
CA LEU A 95 -15.25 11.69 12.21
C LEU A 95 -14.82 12.19 10.83
N ARG A 96 -15.64 13.03 10.18
CA ARG A 96 -15.33 13.58 8.84
C ARG A 96 -14.10 14.47 8.84
N VAL A 97 -13.99 15.39 9.80
CA VAL A 97 -12.86 16.34 9.87
C VAL A 97 -11.51 15.65 10.01
N ARG A 98 -11.45 14.49 10.67
CA ARG A 98 -10.19 13.80 10.94
C ARG A 98 -9.74 12.83 9.85
N LEU A 99 -10.64 12.45 8.94
CA LEU A 99 -10.34 11.56 7.82
C LEU A 99 -10.02 12.30 6.51
N LEU A 100 -10.15 13.64 6.51
CA LEU A 100 -9.67 14.56 5.48
C LEU A 100 -8.25 15.03 5.83
#